data_AF-A0A957UBV8-F1
#
_entry.id   AF-A0A957UBV8-F1
#
_cell.length_a   1.000
_cell.length_b   1.000
_cell.length_c   1.000
_cell.angle_alpha   90.00
_cell.angle_beta   90.00
_cell.angle_gamma   90.00
#
_symmetry.space_group_name_H-M   'P 1'
#
loop_
_entity.id
_entity.type
_entity.pdbx_description
1 polymer ?
#
loop_
_entity_poly.entity_id
_entity_poly.type
_entity_poly.pdbx_seq_one_letter_code
_entity_poly.pdbx_strand_id
1 'polypeptide(L)'
;PEIDLPGHSRALIAAYPEYGCTPEQELEVSPIFGVSRDLVNPLPRTLAALETIFDELLAIFPSPWIHVGGDEAPLDPWRNSAEIRAYMESQCVASAEAMRTRFTAHLAAFLEARGRRLVGWDEIIHYGGMTPESVIMSWRGETSGIRAAAEGYDVIMAPVFPTYFDYAQDEGSDEPLAIGQATTLEDVYAYEPAARWPDKESFARVLGVQCQIWREVILDEQHLEYMAFPRVCAMAEVAWCAQRDDFAAFSERLTQHLARLDAYGVNYRPLAGPRPWQKGGTGRKAYQFRFNLKQALVAFDQMAESGEPPAEHLND
;
A
#
# COMPACT_ATOMS: atom_id res chain seq x y z
N PRO A 1 -0.84 7.55 -10.64
CA PRO A 1 0.46 6.83 -10.73
C PRO A 1 1.14 6.91 -9.36
N GLU A 2 2.02 5.94 -9.07
CA GLU A 2 2.80 5.89 -7.85
C GLU A 2 4.29 5.83 -8.17
N ILE A 3 5.09 6.65 -7.49
CA ILE A 3 6.54 6.51 -7.40
C ILE A 3 6.87 6.50 -5.91
N ASP A 4 7.22 5.34 -5.38
CA ASP A 4 7.41 5.13 -3.95
C ASP A 4 8.77 5.64 -3.46
N LEU A 5 8.73 6.56 -2.48
CA LEU A 5 9.88 7.29 -1.96
C LEU A 5 9.69 7.62 -0.46
N PRO A 6 10.77 7.68 0.34
CA PRO A 6 12.14 7.35 -0.02
C PRO A 6 12.45 5.84 0.09
N GLY A 7 11.48 5.06 0.59
CA GLY A 7 11.47 3.60 0.63
C GLY A 7 11.42 2.96 -0.75
N HIS A 8 11.42 1.62 -0.80
CA HIS A 8 11.21 0.81 -2.02
C HIS A 8 12.00 1.23 -3.28
N SER A 9 13.13 1.90 -3.09
CA SER A 9 13.83 2.60 -4.17
C SER A 9 15.02 1.83 -4.75
N ARG A 10 15.23 0.58 -4.32
CA ARG A 10 16.41 -0.20 -4.73
C ARG A 10 16.58 -0.31 -6.24
N ALA A 11 15.49 -0.44 -7.00
CA ALA A 11 15.57 -0.52 -8.46
C ALA A 11 16.12 0.78 -9.09
N LEU A 12 15.70 1.94 -8.57
CA LEU A 12 16.22 3.25 -9.00
C LEU A 12 17.71 3.38 -8.63
N ILE A 13 18.08 2.96 -7.43
CA ILE A 13 19.47 3.05 -6.93
C ILE A 13 20.39 2.07 -7.68
N ALA A 14 19.91 0.88 -8.04
CA ALA A 14 20.66 -0.06 -8.86
C ALA A 14 20.98 0.52 -10.25
N ALA A 15 20.08 1.31 -10.82
CA ALA A 15 20.29 2.00 -12.09
C ALA A 15 21.17 3.26 -11.95
N TYR A 16 21.02 3.98 -10.84
CA TYR A 16 21.71 5.24 -10.55
C TYR A 16 22.24 5.25 -9.10
N PRO A 17 23.38 4.61 -8.84
CA PRO A 17 23.93 4.46 -7.48
C PRO A 17 24.13 5.79 -6.76
N GLU A 18 24.39 6.88 -7.47
CA GLU A 18 24.56 8.23 -6.93
C GLU A 18 23.35 8.78 -6.15
N TYR A 19 22.17 8.20 -6.35
CA TYR A 19 20.93 8.54 -5.64
C TYR A 19 20.69 7.69 -4.39
N GLY A 20 21.49 6.64 -4.15
CA GLY A 20 21.46 5.87 -2.91
C GLY A 20 22.18 6.54 -1.75
N CYS A 21 22.08 5.95 -0.57
CA CYS A 21 22.80 6.42 0.64
C CYS A 21 24.27 5.98 0.69
N THR A 22 24.65 4.99 -0.10
CA THR A 22 25.99 4.39 -0.23
C THR A 22 26.38 4.29 -1.71
N PRO A 23 26.66 5.42 -2.39
CA PRO A 23 26.82 5.46 -3.84
C PRO A 23 28.04 4.66 -4.36
N GLU A 24 28.98 4.31 -3.50
CA GLU A 24 30.12 3.45 -3.83
C GLU A 24 29.76 1.96 -3.88
N GLN A 25 28.58 1.59 -3.37
CA GLN A 25 28.09 0.22 -3.36
C GLN A 25 27.25 -0.05 -4.62
N GLU A 26 27.73 -0.95 -5.48
CA GLU A 26 26.92 -1.45 -6.58
C GLU A 26 25.80 -2.36 -6.03
N LEU A 27 24.56 -2.04 -6.39
CA LEU A 27 23.37 -2.80 -6.04
C LEU A 27 22.77 -3.40 -7.31
N GLU A 28 22.36 -4.67 -7.24
CA GLU A 28 21.43 -5.26 -8.21
C GLU A 28 19.99 -4.99 -7.79
N VAL A 29 19.04 -5.01 -8.74
CA VAL A 29 17.60 -4.99 -8.42
C VAL A 29 17.26 -6.16 -7.48
N SER A 30 16.48 -5.92 -6.43
CA SER A 30 16.19 -6.96 -5.42
C SER A 30 15.52 -8.18 -6.05
N PRO A 31 16.03 -9.40 -5.82
CA PRO A 31 15.32 -10.63 -6.13
C PRO A 31 14.44 -11.13 -4.96
N ILE A 32 14.44 -10.43 -3.82
CA ILE A 32 13.71 -10.79 -2.61
C ILE A 32 12.67 -9.74 -2.24
N PHE A 33 11.62 -10.17 -1.54
CA PHE A 33 10.55 -9.31 -1.03
C PHE A 33 10.87 -8.79 0.37
N GLY A 34 10.02 -7.90 0.87
CA GLY A 34 10.10 -7.33 2.21
C GLY A 34 10.76 -5.95 2.25
N VAL A 35 10.89 -5.44 3.48
CA VAL A 35 11.36 -4.08 3.75
C VAL A 35 12.84 -3.94 3.37
N SER A 36 13.14 -3.01 2.47
CA SER A 36 14.51 -2.70 2.08
C SER A 36 15.08 -1.51 2.87
N ARG A 37 16.38 -1.54 3.13
CA ARG A 37 17.16 -0.42 3.68
C ARG A 37 17.81 0.43 2.59
N ASP A 38 17.54 0.14 1.31
CA ASP A 38 18.06 0.90 0.18
C ASP A 38 17.15 2.10 -0.12
N LEU A 39 17.40 3.19 0.61
CA LEU A 39 16.66 4.45 0.47
C LEU A 39 17.33 5.38 -0.55
N VAL A 40 16.52 6.14 -1.30
CA VAL A 40 17.04 7.35 -1.95
C VAL A 40 17.57 8.33 -0.90
N ASN A 41 18.67 9.01 -1.21
CA ASN A 41 19.22 10.03 -0.33
C ASN A 41 18.43 11.36 -0.48
N PRO A 42 18.33 12.19 0.57
CA PRO A 42 17.59 13.45 0.52
C PRO A 42 18.41 14.63 -0.02
N LEU A 43 19.55 14.37 -0.70
CA LEU A 43 20.47 15.41 -1.12
C LEU A 43 19.92 16.19 -2.34
N PRO A 44 20.35 17.45 -2.55
CA PRO A 44 19.82 18.29 -3.63
C PRO A 44 19.93 17.67 -5.03
N ARG A 45 20.99 16.90 -5.30
CA ARG A 45 21.17 16.22 -6.60
C ARG A 45 20.07 15.20 -6.89
N THR A 46 19.66 14.47 -5.85
CA THR A 46 18.63 13.43 -5.94
C THR A 46 17.26 14.07 -6.04
N LEU A 47 16.99 15.12 -5.25
CA LEU A 47 15.75 15.89 -5.35
C LEU A 47 15.54 16.43 -6.77
N ALA A 48 16.55 17.07 -7.37
CA ALA A 48 16.46 17.57 -8.75
C ALA A 48 16.19 16.47 -9.79
N ALA A 49 16.76 15.27 -9.59
CA ALA A 49 16.49 14.12 -10.44
C ALA A 49 15.04 13.62 -10.27
N LEU A 50 14.55 13.52 -9.04
CA LEU A 50 13.17 13.16 -8.73
C LEU A 50 12.19 14.18 -9.31
N GLU A 51 12.46 15.48 -9.19
CA GLU A 51 11.69 16.54 -9.83
C GLU A 51 11.57 16.32 -11.35
N THR A 52 12.68 15.98 -12.01
CA THR A 52 12.70 15.68 -13.45
C THR A 52 11.84 14.45 -13.77
N ILE A 53 11.96 13.38 -12.98
CA ILE A 53 11.15 12.16 -13.13
C ILE A 53 9.67 12.46 -12.95
N PHE A 54 9.31 13.25 -11.94
CA PHE A 54 7.92 13.65 -11.72
C PHE A 54 7.42 14.56 -12.84
N ASP A 55 8.22 15.48 -13.38
CA ASP A 55 7.82 16.28 -14.54
C ASP A 55 7.45 15.40 -15.75
N GLU A 56 8.24 14.37 -16.04
CA GLU A 56 7.91 13.40 -17.09
C GLU A 56 6.64 12.60 -16.77
N LEU A 57 6.49 12.14 -15.52
CA LEU A 57 5.29 11.44 -15.06
C LEU A 57 4.04 12.31 -15.26
N LEU A 58 4.10 13.58 -14.87
CA LEU A 58 3.00 14.52 -14.94
C LEU A 58 2.62 14.92 -16.38
N ALA A 59 3.56 14.80 -17.32
CA ALA A 59 3.27 14.97 -18.75
C ALA A 59 2.44 13.81 -19.32
N ILE A 60 2.56 12.61 -18.74
CA ILE A 60 1.84 11.40 -19.16
C ILE A 60 0.48 11.30 -18.47
N PHE A 61 0.43 11.54 -17.16
CA PHE A 61 -0.75 11.28 -16.34
C PHE A 61 -1.52 12.57 -16.02
N PRO A 62 -2.76 12.73 -16.53
CA PRO A 62 -3.57 13.92 -16.26
C PRO A 62 -4.18 13.94 -14.84
N SER A 63 -4.01 12.86 -14.06
CA SER A 63 -4.55 12.70 -12.71
C SER A 63 -4.21 13.89 -11.82
N PRO A 64 -5.17 14.45 -11.06
CA PRO A 64 -4.86 15.48 -10.07
C PRO A 64 -4.12 14.89 -8.86
N TRP A 65 -4.15 13.56 -8.66
CA TRP A 65 -3.47 12.88 -7.55
C TRP A 65 -2.24 12.11 -8.03
N ILE A 66 -1.17 12.22 -7.26
CA ILE A 66 0.08 11.48 -7.47
C ILE A 66 0.48 10.82 -6.16
N HIS A 67 0.61 9.50 -6.18
CA HIS A 67 1.05 8.74 -5.02
C HIS A 67 2.58 8.79 -4.94
N VAL A 68 3.13 9.12 -3.78
CA VAL A 68 4.59 9.18 -3.55
C VAL A 68 5.08 8.03 -2.66
N GLY A 69 4.21 7.06 -2.39
CA GLY A 69 4.45 5.97 -1.45
C GLY A 69 4.65 6.50 -0.04
N GLY A 70 5.83 6.28 0.51
CA GLY A 70 6.23 6.82 1.79
C GLY A 70 6.08 5.84 2.95
N ASP A 71 5.78 4.58 2.66
CA ASP A 71 5.76 3.45 3.58
C ASP A 71 7.16 2.86 3.80
N GLU A 72 7.27 2.02 4.84
CA GLU A 72 8.40 1.10 5.09
C GLU A 72 9.82 1.66 4.84
N ALA A 73 10.07 2.91 5.25
CA ALA A 73 11.35 3.60 5.06
C ALA A 73 12.21 3.62 6.36
N PRO A 74 13.03 2.58 6.64
CA PRO A 74 13.90 2.55 7.82
C PRO A 74 15.05 3.56 7.69
N LEU A 75 15.04 4.63 8.49
CA LEU A 75 15.91 5.80 8.32
C LEU A 75 17.39 5.62 8.76
N ASP A 76 17.82 4.43 9.16
CA ASP A 76 19.21 4.17 9.56
C ASP A 76 20.26 4.54 8.50
N PRO A 77 20.04 4.31 7.18
CA PRO A 77 20.97 4.76 6.14
C PRO A 77 21.19 6.29 6.15
N TRP A 78 20.13 7.06 6.42
CA TRP A 78 20.23 8.52 6.53
C TRP A 78 20.98 8.93 7.80
N ARG A 79 20.72 8.26 8.93
CA ARG A 79 21.41 8.49 10.21
C ARG A 79 22.90 8.17 10.11
N ASN A 80 23.28 7.16 9.35
CA ASN A 80 24.65 6.65 9.30
C ASN A 80 25.52 7.32 8.21
N SER A 81 24.91 7.93 7.18
CA SER A 81 25.66 8.60 6.11
C SER A 81 26.27 9.93 6.57
N ALA A 82 27.58 10.10 6.35
CA ALA A 82 28.29 11.33 6.68
C ALA A 82 27.87 12.51 5.79
N GLU A 83 27.63 12.27 4.50
CA GLU A 83 27.18 13.29 3.55
C GLU A 83 25.77 13.79 3.91
N ILE A 84 24.85 12.86 4.23
CA ILE A 84 23.48 13.20 4.61
C ILE A 84 23.47 13.97 5.94
N ARG A 85 24.24 13.53 6.95
CA ARG A 85 24.34 14.27 8.22
C ARG A 85 24.91 15.68 8.04
N ALA A 86 25.97 15.84 7.24
CA ALA A 86 26.52 17.16 6.95
C ALA A 86 25.51 18.05 6.21
N TYR A 87 24.72 17.48 5.30
CA TYR A 87 23.64 18.20 4.64
C TYR A 87 22.53 18.60 5.62
N MET A 88 22.09 17.69 6.50
CA MET A 88 21.12 18.00 7.57
C MET A 88 21.59 19.14 8.46
N GLU A 89 22.86 19.11 8.90
CA GLU A 89 23.48 20.17 9.69
C GLU A 89 23.48 21.51 8.94
N SER A 90 23.86 21.51 7.66
CA SER A 90 23.84 22.72 6.80
C SER A 90 22.45 23.33 6.65
N GLN A 91 21.41 22.50 6.81
CA GLN A 91 20.01 22.85 6.66
C GLN A 91 19.30 23.09 8.00
N CYS A 92 20.03 23.02 9.13
CA CYS A 92 19.50 23.10 10.49
C CYS A 92 18.39 22.06 10.78
N VAL A 93 18.49 20.86 10.20
CA VAL A 93 17.54 19.76 10.39
C VAL A 93 18.06 18.83 11.49
N ALA A 94 17.28 18.68 12.56
CA ALA A 94 17.75 18.07 13.81
C ALA A 94 17.83 16.54 13.81
N SER A 95 17.08 15.85 12.93
CA SER A 95 17.02 14.38 12.92
C SER A 95 16.64 13.83 11.55
N ALA A 96 16.83 12.52 11.33
CA ALA A 96 16.48 11.88 10.08
C ALA A 96 14.96 11.91 9.83
N GLU A 97 14.16 11.85 10.90
CA GLU A 97 12.71 12.01 10.89
C GLU A 97 12.33 13.40 10.40
N ALA A 98 12.93 14.46 10.97
CA ALA A 98 12.72 15.83 10.50
C ALA A 98 13.20 16.02 9.06
N MET A 99 14.21 15.26 8.62
CA MET A 99 14.63 15.25 7.23
C MET A 99 13.61 14.56 6.32
N ARG A 100 12.96 13.50 6.80
CA ARG A 100 11.88 12.81 6.07
C ARG A 100 10.67 13.74 5.92
N THR A 101 10.27 14.43 6.98
CA THR A 101 9.29 15.52 6.93
C THR A 101 9.60 16.50 5.81
N ARG A 102 10.85 16.98 5.76
CA ARG A 102 11.29 17.97 4.78
C ARG A 102 11.32 17.40 3.36
N PHE A 103 11.72 16.15 3.20
CA PHE A 103 11.71 15.44 1.92
C PHE A 103 10.28 15.33 1.37
N THR A 104 9.33 14.85 2.18
CA THR A 104 7.91 14.78 1.81
C THR A 104 7.34 16.17 1.51
N ALA A 105 7.66 17.18 2.31
CA ALA A 105 7.23 18.57 2.08
C ALA A 105 7.74 19.14 0.76
N HIS A 106 8.96 18.80 0.37
CA HIS A 106 9.52 19.22 -0.91
C HIS A 106 8.72 18.61 -2.07
N LEU A 107 8.43 17.30 -2.03
CA LEU A 107 7.63 16.64 -3.05
C LEU A 107 6.18 17.18 -3.09
N ALA A 108 5.56 17.39 -1.92
CA ALA A 108 4.23 17.98 -1.83
C ALA A 108 4.18 19.35 -2.50
N ALA A 109 5.10 20.25 -2.13
CA ALA A 109 5.18 21.59 -2.71
C ALA A 109 5.47 21.57 -4.22
N PHE A 110 6.33 20.67 -4.68
CA PHE A 110 6.65 20.50 -6.09
C PHE A 110 5.40 20.10 -6.90
N LEU A 111 4.61 19.16 -6.38
CA LEU A 111 3.37 18.68 -6.99
C LEU A 111 2.29 19.77 -6.97
N GLU A 112 2.12 20.48 -5.85
CA GLU A 112 1.14 21.56 -5.73
C GLU A 112 1.42 22.72 -6.68
N ALA A 113 2.69 23.09 -6.86
CA ALA A 113 3.11 24.10 -7.84
C ALA A 113 2.70 23.73 -9.29
N ARG A 114 2.39 22.46 -9.54
CA ARG A 114 1.91 21.91 -10.81
C ARG A 114 0.43 21.55 -10.81
N GLY A 115 -0.31 22.00 -9.79
CA GLY A 115 -1.75 21.76 -9.64
C GLY A 115 -2.09 20.30 -9.31
N ARG A 116 -1.16 19.58 -8.66
CA ARG A 116 -1.33 18.18 -8.26
C ARG A 116 -1.35 18.05 -6.74
N ARG A 117 -2.07 17.05 -6.25
CA ARG A 117 -2.20 16.70 -4.83
C ARG A 117 -1.39 15.45 -4.55
N LEU A 118 -0.59 15.49 -3.49
CA LEU A 118 0.15 14.34 -3.01
C LEU A 118 -0.81 13.32 -2.36
N VAL A 119 -0.60 12.04 -2.65
CA VAL A 119 -1.15 10.91 -1.90
C VAL A 119 0.03 10.13 -1.33
N GLY A 120 -0.09 9.63 -0.11
CA GLY A 120 0.91 8.70 0.41
C GLY A 120 0.33 7.77 1.47
N TRP A 121 1.07 6.69 1.72
CA TRP A 121 0.74 5.71 2.74
C TRP A 121 0.83 6.34 4.13
N ASP A 122 0.00 5.84 5.06
CA ASP A 122 -0.28 6.52 6.32
C ASP A 122 0.93 6.82 7.21
N GLU A 123 2.10 6.21 7.02
CA GLU A 123 3.33 6.59 7.71
C GLU A 123 3.65 8.08 7.59
N ILE A 124 3.30 8.74 6.47
CA ILE A 124 3.59 10.16 6.27
C ILE A 124 2.92 11.06 7.32
N ILE A 125 1.85 10.59 7.98
CA ILE A 125 1.19 11.35 9.05
C ILE A 125 2.08 11.54 10.28
N HIS A 126 2.97 10.58 10.56
CA HIS A 126 3.77 10.58 11.77
C HIS A 126 4.93 11.55 11.73
N TYR A 127 5.48 11.77 10.53
CA TYR A 127 6.65 12.60 10.33
C TYR A 127 6.24 14.00 9.86
N GLY A 128 5.07 14.17 9.23
CA GLY A 128 4.61 15.45 8.72
C GLY A 128 5.15 15.74 7.31
N GLY A 129 5.12 17.02 6.92
CA GLY A 129 5.55 17.45 5.59
C GLY A 129 4.45 17.32 4.54
N MET A 130 3.24 16.99 4.96
CA MET A 130 2.05 17.07 4.15
C MET A 130 1.58 18.53 4.08
N THR A 131 0.93 18.86 2.98
CA THR A 131 0.16 20.10 2.81
C THR A 131 -1.31 19.83 3.17
N PRO A 132 -2.13 20.87 3.45
CA PRO A 132 -3.55 20.68 3.74
C PRO A 132 -4.34 19.93 2.64
N GLU A 133 -3.84 19.94 1.40
CA GLU A 133 -4.46 19.26 0.26
C GLU A 133 -3.97 17.81 0.08
N SER A 134 -3.02 17.35 0.90
CA SER A 134 -2.50 15.99 0.83
C SER A 134 -3.57 14.96 1.23
N VAL A 135 -3.52 13.77 0.63
CA VAL A 135 -4.45 12.66 0.88
C VAL A 135 -3.70 11.51 1.52
N ILE A 136 -4.27 10.91 2.56
CA ILE A 136 -3.66 9.80 3.30
C ILE A 136 -4.31 8.48 2.92
N MET A 137 -3.51 7.50 2.51
CA MET A 137 -3.98 6.14 2.26
C MET A 137 -3.67 5.25 3.47
N SER A 138 -4.71 4.83 4.18
CA SER A 138 -4.61 4.16 5.48
C SER A 138 -4.59 2.64 5.32
N TRP A 139 -3.43 2.03 5.53
CA TRP A 139 -3.21 0.59 5.31
C TRP A 139 -2.95 -0.18 6.59
N ARG A 140 -2.29 0.42 7.58
CA ARG A 140 -1.95 -0.24 8.87
C ARG A 140 -3.17 -0.43 9.78
N GLY A 141 -4.32 0.09 9.39
CA GLY A 141 -5.59 -0.05 10.10
C GLY A 141 -6.44 1.20 9.97
N GLU A 142 -7.58 1.22 10.65
CA GLU A 142 -8.49 2.38 10.63
C GLU A 142 -8.06 3.50 11.57
N THR A 143 -7.23 3.18 12.58
CA THR A 143 -6.71 4.13 13.56
C THR A 143 -5.95 5.28 12.90
N SER A 144 -5.06 4.97 11.94
CA SER A 144 -4.32 5.99 11.18
C SER A 144 -5.26 6.88 10.36
N GLY A 145 -6.26 6.30 9.70
CA GLY A 145 -7.24 7.02 8.90
C GLY A 145 -8.13 7.94 9.73
N ILE A 146 -8.60 7.47 10.90
CA ILE A 146 -9.36 8.28 11.85
C ILE A 146 -8.52 9.47 12.33
N ARG A 147 -7.25 9.24 12.66
CA ARG A 147 -6.31 10.29 13.05
C ARG A 147 -6.09 11.31 11.92
N ALA A 148 -5.82 10.84 10.70
CA ALA A 148 -5.65 11.69 9.52
C ALA A 148 -6.86 12.60 9.27
N ALA A 149 -8.06 12.01 9.33
CA ALA A 149 -9.31 12.74 9.17
C ALA A 149 -9.52 13.79 10.28
N ALA A 150 -9.19 13.45 11.53
CA ALA A 150 -9.27 14.39 12.65
C ALA A 150 -8.25 15.55 12.55
N GLU A 151 -7.11 15.30 11.90
CA GLU A 151 -6.12 16.34 11.57
C GLU A 151 -6.51 17.15 10.32
N GLY A 152 -7.62 16.80 9.66
CA GLY A 152 -8.23 17.56 8.56
C GLY A 152 -7.84 17.10 7.15
N TYR A 153 -7.09 16.00 7.02
CA TYR A 153 -6.72 15.44 5.73
C TYR A 153 -7.85 14.61 5.13
N ASP A 154 -7.90 14.57 3.80
CA ASP A 154 -8.72 13.59 3.09
C ASP A 154 -8.08 12.20 3.18
N VAL A 155 -8.89 11.15 3.27
CA VAL A 155 -8.42 9.78 3.55
C VAL A 155 -8.98 8.78 2.55
N ILE A 156 -8.15 7.82 2.14
CA ILE A 156 -8.56 6.61 1.43
C ILE A 156 -8.34 5.42 2.38
N MET A 157 -9.39 4.64 2.62
CA MET A 157 -9.29 3.47 3.49
C MET A 157 -8.86 2.24 2.69
N ALA A 158 -7.70 1.68 3.05
CA ALA A 158 -7.09 0.51 2.42
C ALA A 158 -6.50 -0.46 3.46
N PRO A 159 -7.19 -0.78 4.58
CA PRO A 159 -6.60 -1.54 5.68
C PRO A 159 -6.21 -2.97 5.26
N VAL A 160 -5.13 -3.51 5.84
CA VAL A 160 -4.66 -4.90 5.56
C VAL A 160 -5.80 -5.89 5.49
N PHE A 161 -6.58 -5.95 6.56
CA PHE A 161 -7.83 -6.69 6.57
C PHE A 161 -9.02 -5.72 6.46
N PRO A 162 -9.98 -5.96 5.54
CA PRO A 162 -10.08 -7.08 4.60
C PRO A 162 -9.67 -6.71 3.16
N THR A 163 -8.79 -5.72 2.94
CA THR A 163 -8.64 -5.11 1.60
C THR A 163 -7.40 -5.55 0.82
N TYR A 164 -6.50 -6.35 1.41
CA TYR A 164 -5.37 -6.97 0.71
C TYR A 164 -5.81 -8.24 0.00
N PHE A 165 -5.82 -8.21 -1.34
CA PHE A 165 -6.31 -9.29 -2.17
C PHE A 165 -5.20 -10.22 -2.67
N ASP A 166 -3.95 -9.98 -2.29
CA ASP A 166 -2.81 -10.91 -2.33
C ASP A 166 -2.85 -11.97 -1.23
N TYR A 167 -3.79 -11.85 -0.29
CA TYR A 167 -4.05 -12.79 0.78
C TYR A 167 -4.98 -13.91 0.30
N ALA A 168 -4.85 -15.10 0.91
CA ALA A 168 -5.63 -16.27 0.54
C ALA A 168 -7.14 -15.98 0.61
N GLN A 169 -7.95 -16.77 -0.10
CA GLN A 169 -9.42 -16.62 -0.08
C GLN A 169 -10.13 -17.63 0.82
N ASP A 170 -9.40 -18.63 1.30
CA ASP A 170 -9.86 -19.70 2.20
C ASP A 170 -8.62 -20.31 2.90
N GLU A 171 -8.83 -21.09 3.95
CA GLU A 171 -7.74 -21.77 4.67
C GLU A 171 -7.40 -23.16 4.08
N GLY A 172 -8.19 -23.64 3.12
CA GLY A 172 -8.03 -24.94 2.50
C GLY A 172 -6.68 -25.10 1.79
N SER A 173 -6.07 -26.28 1.92
CA SER A 173 -4.78 -26.60 1.29
C SER A 173 -4.82 -26.65 -0.25
N ASP A 174 -6.01 -26.54 -0.84
CA ASP A 174 -6.18 -26.46 -2.30
C ASP A 174 -5.95 -25.04 -2.83
N GLU A 175 -5.96 -24.01 -1.99
CA GLU A 175 -5.70 -22.63 -2.42
C GLU A 175 -4.32 -22.49 -3.08
N PRO A 176 -4.19 -21.65 -4.11
CA PRO A 176 -2.90 -21.28 -4.67
C PRO A 176 -2.10 -20.40 -3.70
N LEU A 177 -0.82 -20.26 -4.02
CA LEU A 177 0.14 -19.48 -3.24
C LEU A 177 -0.38 -18.06 -3.00
N ALA A 178 -0.47 -17.69 -1.73
CA ALA A 178 -0.83 -16.35 -1.26
C ALA A 178 0.15 -15.95 -0.16
N ILE A 179 0.32 -14.64 0.06
CA ILE A 179 1.30 -14.15 1.03
C ILE A 179 0.76 -14.18 2.46
N GLY A 180 -0.55 -13.93 2.63
CA GLY A 180 -1.20 -13.82 3.93
C GLY A 180 -2.36 -14.80 4.15
N GLN A 181 -2.93 -14.76 5.36
CA GLN A 181 -4.06 -15.60 5.77
C GLN A 181 -5.34 -15.31 4.97
N ALA A 182 -6.32 -16.21 5.11
CA ALA A 182 -7.59 -16.08 4.44
C ALA A 182 -8.28 -14.73 4.73
N THR A 183 -8.57 -13.99 3.66
CA THR A 183 -9.54 -12.89 3.62
C THR A 183 -10.62 -13.33 2.65
N THR A 184 -11.71 -13.85 3.22
CA THR A 184 -12.79 -14.48 2.45
C THR A 184 -13.66 -13.44 1.75
N LEU A 185 -14.50 -13.89 0.82
CA LEU A 185 -15.49 -13.04 0.18
C LEU A 185 -16.47 -12.41 1.19
N GLU A 186 -16.83 -13.14 2.25
CA GLU A 186 -17.73 -12.67 3.31
C GLU A 186 -17.04 -11.60 4.17
N ASP A 187 -15.76 -11.77 4.49
CA ASP A 187 -14.96 -10.76 5.22
C ASP A 187 -14.94 -9.43 4.48
N VAL A 188 -14.72 -9.46 3.16
CA VAL A 188 -14.75 -8.26 2.31
C VAL A 188 -16.13 -7.62 2.32
N TYR A 189 -17.20 -8.40 2.12
CA TYR A 189 -18.57 -7.87 2.05
C TYR A 189 -19.07 -7.31 3.40
N ALA A 190 -18.60 -7.89 4.50
CA ALA A 190 -18.89 -7.43 5.86
C ALA A 190 -18.14 -6.15 6.24
N TYR A 191 -17.16 -5.71 5.44
CA TYR A 191 -16.41 -4.49 5.70
C TYR A 191 -17.34 -3.28 5.72
N GLU A 192 -17.38 -2.56 6.84
CA GLU A 192 -18.17 -1.35 6.99
C GLU A 192 -17.24 -0.16 7.31
N PRO A 193 -16.85 0.63 6.29
CA PRO A 193 -15.91 1.72 6.44
C PRO A 193 -16.37 2.82 7.38
N ALA A 194 -17.66 2.89 7.77
CA ALA A 194 -18.11 3.88 8.75
C ALA A 194 -18.15 3.33 10.18
N ALA A 195 -18.01 2.02 10.40
CA ALA A 195 -18.40 1.36 11.65
C ALA A 195 -17.59 1.82 12.87
N ARG A 196 -16.30 2.12 12.69
CA ARG A 196 -15.39 2.51 13.79
C ARG A 196 -15.14 4.01 13.88
N TRP A 197 -15.79 4.82 13.05
CA TRP A 197 -15.58 6.26 13.06
C TRP A 197 -16.32 6.92 14.24
N PRO A 198 -15.65 7.83 14.97
CA PRO A 198 -16.23 8.45 16.16
C PRO A 198 -17.39 9.39 15.84
N ASP A 199 -17.40 10.01 14.66
CA ASP A 199 -18.38 11.00 14.26
C ASP A 199 -18.48 11.11 12.73
N LYS A 200 -19.56 11.77 12.26
CA LYS A 200 -19.83 11.95 10.82
C LYS A 200 -18.95 13.00 10.16
N GLU A 201 -18.40 13.94 10.92
CA GLU A 201 -17.58 15.04 10.39
C GLU A 201 -16.19 14.53 10.00
N SER A 202 -15.54 13.75 10.85
CA SER A 202 -14.30 13.05 10.51
C SER A 202 -14.53 12.01 9.40
N PHE A 203 -15.62 11.26 9.43
CA PHE A 203 -15.94 10.32 8.33
C PHE A 203 -16.17 11.02 6.99
N ALA A 204 -16.66 12.27 6.96
CA ALA A 204 -16.85 13.03 5.72
C ALA A 204 -15.54 13.34 4.98
N ARG A 205 -14.37 13.16 5.62
CA ARG A 205 -13.05 13.25 4.98
C ARG A 205 -12.64 11.97 4.23
N VAL A 206 -13.35 10.87 4.43
CA VAL A 206 -13.08 9.62 3.73
C VAL A 206 -13.57 9.74 2.28
N LEU A 207 -12.62 9.77 1.35
CA LEU A 207 -12.89 9.83 -0.09
C LEU A 207 -13.47 8.51 -0.62
N GLY A 208 -13.10 7.40 0.01
CA GLY A 208 -13.57 6.06 -0.35
C GLY A 208 -12.69 4.96 0.22
N VAL A 209 -12.88 3.76 -0.33
CA VAL A 209 -12.11 2.56 -0.01
C VAL A 209 -11.33 2.08 -1.23
N GLN A 210 -10.25 1.34 -0.99
CA GLN A 210 -9.47 0.68 -2.02
C GLN A 210 -9.13 -0.76 -1.60
N CYS A 211 -9.05 -1.67 -2.56
CA CYS A 211 -8.39 -2.97 -2.41
C CYS A 211 -7.10 -2.98 -3.22
N GLN A 212 -6.07 -3.63 -2.69
CA GLN A 212 -4.73 -3.69 -3.26
C GLN A 212 -4.35 -5.14 -3.51
N ILE A 213 -3.56 -5.35 -4.55
CA ILE A 213 -3.09 -6.67 -4.96
C ILE A 213 -1.59 -6.59 -5.16
N TRP A 214 -0.84 -6.91 -4.10
CA TRP A 214 0.62 -7.02 -4.16
C TRP A 214 1.04 -8.28 -4.93
N ARG A 215 2.11 -8.19 -5.72
CA ARG A 215 2.45 -9.22 -6.73
C ARG A 215 3.72 -10.03 -6.42
N GLU A 216 4.15 -10.07 -5.17
CA GLU A 216 5.29 -10.89 -4.71
C GLU A 216 5.13 -12.35 -5.15
N VAL A 217 3.94 -12.90 -4.92
CA VAL A 217 3.64 -14.32 -5.21
C VAL A 217 2.59 -14.52 -6.30
N ILE A 218 2.09 -13.43 -6.90
CA ILE A 218 1.11 -13.46 -7.99
C ILE A 218 1.84 -13.47 -9.34
N LEU A 219 2.16 -14.69 -9.78
CA LEU A 219 3.12 -14.96 -10.84
C LEU A 219 2.64 -14.63 -12.27
N ASP A 220 1.34 -14.59 -12.50
CA ASP A 220 0.76 -14.38 -13.84
C ASP A 220 -0.64 -13.76 -13.75
N GLU A 221 -1.19 -13.39 -14.91
CA GLU A 221 -2.50 -12.73 -15.00
C GLU A 221 -3.66 -13.64 -14.60
N GLN A 222 -3.54 -14.96 -14.81
CA GLN A 222 -4.58 -15.91 -14.39
C GLN A 222 -4.63 -15.99 -12.85
N HIS A 223 -3.48 -15.95 -12.20
CA HIS A 223 -3.40 -15.87 -10.75
C HIS A 223 -3.92 -14.53 -10.24
N LEU A 224 -3.61 -13.41 -10.93
CA LEU A 224 -4.14 -12.10 -10.59
C LEU A 224 -5.68 -12.07 -10.64
N GLU A 225 -6.28 -12.57 -11.72
CA GLU A 225 -7.74 -12.67 -11.85
C GLU A 225 -8.37 -13.56 -10.76
N TYR A 226 -7.70 -14.66 -10.42
CA TYR A 226 -8.13 -15.56 -9.34
C TYR A 226 -8.14 -14.83 -7.99
N MET A 227 -7.09 -14.07 -7.69
CA MET A 227 -6.95 -13.34 -6.43
C MET A 227 -7.88 -12.13 -6.34
N ALA A 228 -8.18 -11.47 -7.47
CA ALA A 228 -9.08 -10.33 -7.54
C ALA A 228 -10.56 -10.74 -7.45
N PHE A 229 -10.99 -11.69 -8.28
CA PHE A 229 -12.40 -12.03 -8.42
C PHE A 229 -12.75 -13.34 -7.67
N PRO A 230 -13.87 -13.36 -6.94
CA PRO A 230 -14.97 -12.39 -6.95
C PRO A 230 -14.91 -11.29 -5.88
N ARG A 231 -13.84 -11.20 -5.07
CA ARG A 231 -13.75 -10.22 -3.97
C ARG A 231 -13.89 -8.76 -4.43
N VAL A 232 -13.41 -8.41 -5.62
CA VAL A 232 -13.63 -7.07 -6.21
C VAL A 232 -15.12 -6.76 -6.38
N CYS A 233 -15.98 -7.74 -6.64
CA CYS A 233 -17.43 -7.53 -6.72
C CYS A 233 -18.02 -7.15 -5.35
N ALA A 234 -17.56 -7.79 -4.27
CA ALA A 234 -17.97 -7.43 -2.91
C ALA A 234 -17.45 -6.03 -2.55
N MET A 235 -16.17 -5.74 -2.82
CA MET A 235 -15.57 -4.43 -2.56
C MET A 235 -16.28 -3.30 -3.33
N ALA A 236 -16.69 -3.55 -4.58
CA ALA A 236 -17.46 -2.59 -5.37
C ALA A 236 -18.80 -2.24 -4.71
N GLU A 237 -19.46 -3.22 -4.08
CA GLU A 237 -20.70 -2.98 -3.35
C GLU A 237 -20.46 -2.26 -2.01
N VAL A 238 -19.37 -2.58 -1.31
CA VAL A 238 -18.92 -1.85 -0.13
C VAL A 238 -18.67 -0.38 -0.46
N ALA A 239 -18.01 -0.09 -1.58
CA ALA A 239 -17.68 1.26 -2.01
C ALA A 239 -18.89 2.06 -2.53
N TRP A 240 -19.89 1.40 -3.11
CA TRP A 240 -20.98 2.06 -3.85
C TRP A 240 -22.31 2.15 -3.07
N CYS A 241 -22.67 1.09 -2.34
CA CYS A 241 -24.01 0.96 -1.77
C CYS A 241 -24.05 1.51 -0.33
N ALA A 242 -24.85 2.56 -0.12
CA ALA A 242 -25.09 3.14 1.21
C ALA A 242 -25.86 2.19 2.16
N GLN A 243 -26.64 1.27 1.60
CA GLN A 243 -27.29 0.18 2.31
C GLN A 243 -27.07 -1.09 1.49
N ARG A 244 -26.56 -2.13 2.14
CA ARG A 244 -26.28 -3.43 1.54
C ARG A 244 -27.27 -4.47 2.08
N ASP A 245 -27.69 -5.39 1.22
CA ASP A 245 -28.43 -6.58 1.67
C ASP A 245 -27.50 -7.48 2.50
N ASP A 246 -28.05 -8.55 3.10
CA ASP A 246 -27.20 -9.55 3.74
C ASP A 246 -26.33 -10.32 2.72
N PHE A 247 -25.34 -11.05 3.26
CA PHE A 247 -24.39 -11.79 2.44
C PHE A 247 -25.04 -12.89 1.58
N ALA A 248 -26.17 -13.45 2.01
CA ALA A 248 -26.87 -14.48 1.26
C ALA A 248 -27.50 -13.89 -0.01
N ALA A 249 -28.18 -12.75 0.10
CA ALA A 249 -28.73 -12.02 -1.03
C ALA A 249 -27.63 -11.52 -1.99
N PHE A 250 -26.51 -11.03 -1.46
CA PHE A 250 -25.33 -10.72 -2.27
C PHE A 250 -24.81 -11.95 -3.03
N SER A 251 -24.69 -13.10 -2.35
CA SER A 251 -24.20 -14.34 -2.96
C SER A 251 -25.11 -14.85 -4.08
N GLU A 252 -26.42 -14.66 -3.97
CA GLU A 252 -27.37 -14.97 -5.05
C GLU A 252 -27.16 -14.06 -6.27
N ARG A 253 -27.01 -12.75 -6.07
CA ARG A 253 -26.71 -11.79 -7.14
C ARG A 253 -25.34 -12.06 -7.77
N LEU A 254 -24.34 -12.36 -6.95
CA LEU A 254 -23.00 -12.70 -7.40
C LEU A 254 -23.03 -13.97 -8.25
N THR A 255 -23.75 -15.02 -7.84
CA THR A 255 -23.89 -16.26 -8.64
C THR A 255 -24.38 -15.97 -10.06
N GLN A 256 -25.33 -15.05 -10.22
CA GLN A 256 -25.77 -14.61 -11.54
C GLN A 256 -24.71 -13.78 -12.28
N HIS A 257 -23.93 -12.98 -11.55
CA HIS A 257 -22.83 -12.19 -12.10
C HIS A 257 -21.65 -13.04 -12.59
N LEU A 258 -21.39 -14.18 -11.96
CA LEU A 258 -20.33 -15.11 -12.36
C LEU A 258 -20.50 -15.59 -13.81
N ALA A 259 -21.73 -15.76 -14.29
CA ALA A 259 -21.97 -16.09 -15.70
C ALA A 259 -21.48 -15.00 -16.67
N ARG A 260 -21.44 -13.73 -16.23
CA ARG A 260 -20.84 -12.63 -17.00
C ARG A 260 -19.33 -12.73 -16.98
N LEU A 261 -18.73 -13.00 -15.81
CA LEU A 261 -17.28 -13.21 -15.69
C LEU A 261 -16.82 -14.39 -16.56
N ASP A 262 -17.56 -15.50 -16.56
CA ASP A 262 -17.31 -16.64 -17.46
C ASP A 262 -17.39 -16.22 -18.93
N ALA A 263 -18.38 -15.41 -19.33
CA ALA A 263 -18.52 -14.92 -20.71
C ALA A 263 -17.37 -13.99 -21.14
N TYR A 264 -16.76 -13.26 -20.20
CA TYR A 264 -15.55 -12.46 -20.42
C TYR A 264 -14.25 -13.27 -20.30
N GLY A 265 -14.32 -14.54 -19.89
CA GLY A 265 -13.15 -15.39 -19.72
C GLY A 265 -12.29 -15.09 -18.49
N VAL A 266 -12.84 -14.42 -17.47
CA VAL A 266 -12.12 -14.07 -16.23
C VAL A 266 -11.86 -15.33 -15.41
N ASN A 267 -10.62 -15.57 -15.00
CA ASN A 267 -10.21 -16.72 -14.19
C ASN A 267 -10.49 -16.54 -12.68
N TYR A 268 -11.70 -16.15 -12.31
CA TYR A 268 -12.10 -15.92 -10.91
C TYR A 268 -12.04 -17.21 -10.06
N ARG A 269 -11.94 -17.07 -8.73
CA ARG A 269 -12.10 -18.18 -7.78
C ARG A 269 -13.57 -18.59 -7.65
N PRO A 270 -13.97 -19.83 -8.01
CA PRO A 270 -15.35 -20.27 -7.80
C PRO A 270 -15.76 -20.26 -6.32
N LEU A 271 -17.04 -20.03 -6.05
CA LEU A 271 -17.57 -20.00 -4.68
C LEU A 271 -17.36 -21.32 -3.92
N ALA A 272 -17.32 -22.44 -4.64
CA ALA A 272 -17.07 -23.77 -4.08
C ALA A 272 -15.57 -24.10 -3.90
N GLY A 273 -14.66 -23.17 -4.20
CA GLY A 273 -13.22 -23.36 -4.15
C GLY A 273 -12.54 -23.46 -5.52
N PRO A 274 -11.19 -23.57 -5.55
CA PRO A 274 -10.40 -23.54 -6.78
C PRO A 274 -10.71 -24.70 -7.73
N ARG A 275 -10.82 -24.38 -9.02
CA ARG A 275 -10.86 -25.37 -10.11
C ARG A 275 -9.53 -26.16 -10.15
N PRO A 276 -9.49 -27.39 -10.69
CA PRO A 276 -8.26 -28.20 -10.66
C PRO A 276 -6.99 -27.52 -11.18
N TRP A 277 -7.09 -26.64 -12.17
CA TRP A 277 -5.96 -25.88 -12.72
C TRP A 277 -5.61 -24.60 -11.95
N GLN A 278 -6.49 -24.15 -11.04
CA GLN A 278 -6.27 -23.01 -10.16
C GLN A 278 -5.61 -23.42 -8.83
N LYS A 279 -5.63 -24.72 -8.50
CA LYS A 279 -5.09 -25.23 -7.24
C LYS A 279 -3.59 -25.01 -7.12
N GLY A 280 -3.12 -24.72 -5.92
CA GLY A 280 -1.70 -24.64 -5.61
C GLY A 280 -0.97 -25.99 -5.63
N GLY A 281 -1.72 -27.07 -5.43
CA GLY A 281 -1.19 -28.43 -5.32
C GLY A 281 -0.29 -28.59 -4.09
N THR A 282 0.72 -29.45 -4.16
CA THR A 282 1.68 -29.70 -3.06
C THR A 282 3.07 -29.13 -3.34
N GLY A 283 3.21 -28.33 -4.39
CA GLY A 283 4.49 -27.81 -4.87
C GLY A 283 4.74 -26.36 -4.44
N ARG A 284 5.62 -25.66 -5.15
CA ARG A 284 5.95 -24.25 -4.89
C ARG A 284 4.77 -23.27 -5.06
N LYS A 285 3.69 -23.71 -5.71
CA LYS A 285 2.45 -22.95 -5.87
C LYS A 285 1.43 -23.22 -4.76
N ALA A 286 1.71 -24.13 -3.83
CA ALA A 286 0.82 -24.44 -2.73
C ALA A 286 0.69 -23.23 -1.80
N TYR A 287 -0.52 -22.96 -1.32
CA TYR A 287 -0.69 -22.04 -0.21
C TYR A 287 0.11 -22.54 1.00
N GLN A 288 0.92 -21.63 1.55
CA GLN A 288 1.69 -21.87 2.75
C GLN A 288 1.25 -20.84 3.77
N PHE A 289 0.87 -21.31 4.95
CA PHE A 289 0.67 -20.43 6.07
C PHE A 289 2.00 -19.78 6.43
N ARG A 290 2.16 -18.50 6.07
CA ARG A 290 3.41 -17.76 6.33
C ARG A 290 3.34 -16.92 7.59
N PHE A 291 2.15 -16.45 7.97
CA PHE A 291 2.04 -15.45 9.01
C PHE A 291 0.64 -15.43 9.64
N ASN A 292 0.54 -14.91 10.88
CA ASN A 292 -0.71 -14.82 11.63
C ASN A 292 -1.34 -13.43 11.51
N LEU A 293 -2.43 -13.30 10.74
CA LEU A 293 -3.07 -12.01 10.45
C LEU A 293 -3.58 -11.34 11.73
N LYS A 294 -4.15 -12.09 12.68
CA LYS A 294 -4.61 -11.49 13.93
C LYS A 294 -3.46 -10.87 14.73
N GLN A 295 -2.31 -11.54 14.79
CA GLN A 295 -1.12 -10.99 15.45
C GLN A 295 -0.57 -9.78 14.69
N ALA A 296 -0.63 -9.82 13.36
CA ALA A 296 -0.30 -8.69 12.50
C ALA A 296 -1.12 -7.46 12.79
N LEU A 297 -2.44 -7.60 12.85
CA LEU A 297 -3.35 -6.48 13.01
C LEU A 297 -3.07 -5.77 14.33
N VAL A 298 -2.75 -6.53 15.40
CA VAL A 298 -2.29 -5.96 16.66
C VAL A 298 -0.97 -5.22 16.50
N ALA A 299 -0.01 -5.77 15.76
CA ALA A 299 1.26 -5.11 15.51
C ALA A 299 1.11 -3.85 14.64
N PHE A 300 0.26 -3.88 13.62
CA PHE A 300 -0.02 -2.75 12.75
C PHE A 300 -0.76 -1.64 13.51
N ASP A 301 -1.72 -1.95 14.38
CA ASP A 301 -2.34 -0.96 15.27
C ASP A 301 -1.29 -0.31 16.18
N GLN A 302 -0.35 -1.09 16.75
CA GLN A 302 0.75 -0.55 17.56
C GLN A 302 1.70 0.34 16.75
N MET A 303 2.02 -0.03 15.51
CA MET A 303 2.84 0.75 14.58
C MET A 303 2.13 2.03 14.12
N ALA A 304 0.82 1.97 13.91
CA ALA A 304 -0.04 3.11 13.62
C ALA A 304 -0.11 4.10 14.79
N GLU A 305 0.15 3.66 16.01
CA GLU A 305 0.28 4.55 17.17
C GLU A 305 1.69 5.15 17.28
N SER A 306 2.74 4.33 17.10
CA SER A 306 4.13 4.76 17.28
C SER A 306 4.71 5.54 16.10
N GLY A 307 4.22 5.29 14.89
CA GLY A 307 4.77 5.79 13.63
C GLY A 307 6.01 5.07 13.12
N GLU A 308 6.50 4.07 13.85
CA GLU A 308 7.63 3.24 13.41
C GLU A 308 7.22 2.38 12.20
N PRO A 309 8.11 2.20 11.21
CA PRO A 309 7.88 1.24 10.13
C PRO A 309 7.81 -0.18 10.69
N PRO A 310 7.24 -1.15 9.96
CA PRO A 310 7.22 -2.54 10.37
C PRO A 310 8.63 -3.03 10.75
N ALA A 311 8.78 -3.52 11.99
CA ALA A 311 10.00 -4.19 12.41
C ALA A 311 10.21 -5.45 11.54
N GLU A 312 11.47 -5.87 11.38
CA GLU A 312 11.99 -6.94 10.50
C GLU A 312 11.31 -8.33 10.61
N HIS A 313 10.25 -8.48 11.41
CA HIS A 313 9.51 -9.72 11.64
C HIS A 313 8.60 -10.17 10.47
N LEU A 314 8.57 -9.44 9.35
CA LEU A 314 7.91 -9.88 8.10
C LEU A 314 8.89 -10.50 7.08
N ASN A 315 10.17 -10.65 7.45
CA ASN A 315 11.21 -11.22 6.58
C ASN A 315 11.36 -12.76 6.67
N ASP A 316 10.50 -13.45 7.42
CA ASP A 316 10.51 -14.92 7.54
C ASP A 316 9.41 -15.59 6.69
#